data_AF-A0A8D8C3V3-F1
#
_entry.id   AF-A0A8D8C3V3-F1
#
_cell.length_a   1.000
_cell.length_b   1.000
_cell.length_c   1.000
_cell.angle_alpha   90.00
_cell.angle_beta   90.00
_cell.angle_gamma   90.00
#
_symmetry.space_group_name_H-M   'P 1'
#
loop_
_entity.id
_entity.type
_entity.pdbx_description
1 polymer ?
#
loop_
_entity_poly.entity_id
_entity_poly.type
_entity_poly.pdbx_seq_one_letter_code
_entity_poly.pdbx_strand_id
1 'polypeptide(L)'
;EQNGKILSELATKNQWNFDVARCPRYPALIAGSSFDGNVTVYSTNGGAHAQVQTVNKIADSFPGVDSIEHEPVHPFAGQPQFTCNDLKRPPKWLKRPAGACFGFGGKLVTFNGTSRTVTVNQVVT
;
A
#
# COMPACT_ATOMS: atom_id res chain seq x y z
N GLU A 1 12.50 -7.58 23.30
CA GLU A 1 11.73 -7.64 22.04
C GLU A 1 10.26 -7.78 22.41
N GLN A 2 9.37 -6.95 21.87
CA GLN A 2 7.94 -7.06 22.22
C GLN A 2 7.25 -7.89 21.14
N ASN A 3 7.38 -9.21 21.26
CA ASN A 3 6.64 -10.15 20.41
C ASN A 3 5.14 -10.01 20.72
N GLY A 4 4.30 -9.97 19.67
CA GLY A 4 2.84 -9.94 19.82
C GLY A 4 2.14 -8.56 19.75
N LYS A 5 2.86 -7.45 19.51
CA LYS A 5 2.21 -6.15 19.27
C LYS A 5 1.53 -6.13 17.89
N ILE A 6 0.22 -5.88 17.85
CA ILE A 6 -0.53 -5.61 16.61
C ILE A 6 0.02 -4.33 15.97
N LEU A 7 0.41 -4.41 14.70
CA LEU A 7 1.01 -3.28 13.96
C LEU A 7 0.00 -2.51 13.12
N SER A 8 -0.93 -3.23 12.49
CA SER A 8 -1.98 -2.71 11.62
C SER A 8 -3.05 -3.78 11.40
N GLU A 9 -4.27 -3.35 11.14
CA GLU A 9 -5.42 -4.16 10.71
C GLU A 9 -5.78 -3.78 9.27
N LEU A 10 -5.95 -4.79 8.41
CA LEU A 10 -6.07 -4.64 6.95
C LEU A 10 -7.44 -5.06 6.39
N ALA A 11 -8.06 -6.09 6.96
CA ALA A 11 -9.32 -6.64 6.48
C ALA A 11 -10.48 -6.09 7.33
N THR A 12 -11.24 -5.16 6.76
CA THR A 12 -12.46 -4.61 7.39
C THR A 12 -13.75 -5.16 6.76
N LYS A 13 -13.64 -6.09 5.80
CA LYS A 13 -14.82 -6.77 5.25
C LYS A 13 -15.39 -7.72 6.29
N ASN A 14 -16.71 -7.71 6.44
CA ASN A 14 -17.44 -8.59 7.36
C ASN A 14 -17.59 -10.02 6.79
N GLN A 15 -16.53 -10.54 6.17
CA GLN A 15 -16.48 -11.84 5.48
C GLN A 15 -15.21 -12.61 5.86
N TRP A 16 -15.34 -13.93 5.99
CA TRP A 16 -14.25 -14.80 6.40
C TRP A 16 -13.22 -14.94 5.28
N ASN A 17 -11.95 -14.77 5.63
CA ASN A 17 -10.82 -15.09 4.74
C ASN A 17 -10.32 -16.49 5.11
N PHE A 18 -10.29 -17.40 4.14
CA PHE A 18 -9.83 -18.78 4.35
C PHE A 18 -8.35 -18.97 4.00
N ASP A 19 -7.78 -18.06 3.21
CA ASP A 19 -6.36 -18.06 2.86
C ASP A 19 -5.81 -16.64 2.82
N VAL A 20 -4.58 -16.47 3.31
CA VAL A 20 -3.87 -15.20 3.36
C VAL A 20 -2.40 -15.44 3.02
N ALA A 21 -1.93 -14.78 1.96
CA ALA A 21 -0.56 -14.91 1.48
C ALA A 21 0.17 -13.56 1.42
N ARG A 22 1.49 -13.56 1.64
CA ARG A 22 2.36 -12.40 1.40
C ARG A 22 3.10 -12.56 0.07
N CYS A 23 3.24 -11.46 -0.68
CA CYS A 23 4.07 -11.47 -1.88
C CYS A 23 5.56 -11.65 -1.50
N PRO A 24 6.24 -12.74 -1.92
CA PRO A 24 7.63 -13.00 -1.52
C PRO A 24 8.60 -11.95 -2.04
N ARG A 25 8.31 -11.37 -3.21
CA ARG A 25 9.14 -10.33 -3.85
C ARG A 25 8.90 -8.94 -3.28
N TYR A 26 7.74 -8.70 -2.71
CA TYR A 26 7.36 -7.41 -2.16
C TYR A 26 6.51 -7.60 -0.88
N PRO A 27 7.16 -7.71 0.29
CA PRO A 27 6.51 -8.13 1.54
C PRO A 27 5.41 -7.21 2.06
N ALA A 28 5.30 -6.01 1.49
CA ALA A 28 4.24 -5.07 1.81
C ALA A 28 2.88 -5.44 1.21
N LEU A 29 2.84 -6.29 0.17
CA LEU A 29 1.61 -6.75 -0.45
C LEU A 29 1.12 -8.05 0.21
N ILE A 30 -0.16 -8.05 0.54
CA ILE A 30 -0.87 -9.16 1.18
C ILE A 30 -2.11 -9.45 0.34
N ALA A 31 -2.35 -10.72 -0.01
CA ALA A 31 -3.56 -11.16 -0.65
C ALA A 31 -4.42 -11.96 0.35
N GLY A 32 -5.73 -11.75 0.33
CA GLY A 32 -6.70 -12.51 1.12
C GLY A 32 -7.81 -13.05 0.23
N SER A 33 -8.10 -14.34 0.35
CA SER A 33 -9.18 -15.04 -0.36
C SER A 33 -10.35 -15.25 0.58
N SER A 34 -11.55 -14.82 0.18
CA SER A 34 -12.76 -14.87 1.00
C SER A 34 -13.83 -15.81 0.46
N PHE A 35 -14.69 -16.33 1.33
CA PHE A 35 -15.77 -17.28 0.98
C PHE A 35 -16.84 -16.69 0.05
N ASP A 36 -16.88 -15.37 -0.09
CA ASP A 36 -17.73 -14.67 -1.07
C ASP A 36 -17.17 -14.75 -2.51
N GLY A 37 -16.08 -15.49 -2.72
CA GLY A 37 -15.43 -15.67 -4.02
C GLY A 37 -14.47 -14.54 -4.40
N ASN A 38 -14.24 -13.56 -3.53
CA ASN A 38 -13.35 -12.44 -3.81
C ASN A 38 -11.92 -12.68 -3.34
N VAL A 39 -10.95 -12.23 -4.14
CA VAL A 39 -9.56 -12.04 -3.73
C VAL A 39 -9.31 -10.56 -3.56
N THR A 40 -8.85 -10.14 -2.38
CA THR A 40 -8.51 -8.74 -2.09
C THR A 40 -7.01 -8.60 -1.89
N VAL A 41 -6.41 -7.59 -2.53
CA VAL A 41 -5.00 -7.25 -2.37
C VAL A 41 -4.88 -6.00 -1.51
N TYR A 42 -4.13 -6.12 -0.42
CA TYR A 42 -3.86 -5.07 0.55
C TYR A 42 -2.38 -4.65 0.47
N SER A 43 -2.11 -3.37 0.77
CA SER A 43 -0.76 -2.83 0.90
C SER A 43 -0.54 -2.28 2.31
N THR A 44 0.52 -2.72 2.97
CA THR A 44 0.91 -2.20 4.29
C THR A 44 1.63 -0.86 4.24
N ASN A 45 1.98 -0.36 3.05
CA ASN A 45 2.61 0.95 2.88
C ASN A 45 1.66 2.12 3.22
N GLY A 46 0.39 1.82 3.49
CA GLY A 46 -0.61 2.84 3.73
C GLY A 46 -1.08 3.50 2.45
N GLY A 47 -1.95 4.49 2.62
CA GLY A 47 -2.63 5.20 1.54
C GLY A 47 -4.12 4.91 1.51
N ALA A 48 -4.92 5.95 1.37
CA ALA A 48 -6.36 5.80 1.22
C ALA A 48 -6.64 4.99 -0.05
N HIS A 49 -7.21 3.80 0.09
CA HIS A 49 -7.90 3.15 -1.01
C HIS A 49 -9.12 4.02 -1.33
N ALA A 50 -8.95 5.03 -2.18
CA ALA A 50 -10.08 5.63 -2.86
C ALA A 50 -10.74 4.48 -3.62
N GLN A 51 -11.95 4.07 -3.19
CA GLN A 51 -12.74 3.18 -3.99
C GLN A 51 -13.01 3.90 -5.31
N VAL A 52 -12.27 3.53 -6.34
CA VAL A 52 -12.64 3.89 -7.70
C VAL A 52 -13.87 3.04 -8.02
N GLN A 53 -15.05 3.58 -7.73
CA GLN A 53 -16.29 3.08 -8.32
C GLN A 53 -16.17 3.25 -9.83
N THR A 54 -15.76 2.20 -10.52
CA THR A 54 -15.63 2.18 -11.98
C THR A 54 -16.98 2.20 -12.68
N VAL A 55 -18.07 1.86 -11.98
CA VAL A 55 -19.44 1.81 -12.53
C VAL A 55 -19.89 3.14 -13.15
N ASN A 56 -19.54 4.29 -12.56
CA ASN A 56 -19.99 5.59 -13.09
C ASN A 56 -19.14 6.12 -14.26
N LYS A 57 -17.98 5.54 -14.55
CA LYS A 57 -17.06 6.06 -15.59
C LYS A 57 -17.20 5.37 -16.95
N ILE A 58 -17.94 4.26 -17.01
CA ILE A 58 -18.14 3.52 -18.26
C ILE A 58 -19.15 4.27 -19.15
N ALA A 59 -20.15 4.93 -18.55
CA ALA A 59 -21.13 5.74 -19.27
C ALA A 59 -20.49 6.91 -20.03
N ASP A 60 -19.46 7.56 -19.44
CA ASP A 60 -18.74 8.66 -20.08
C ASP A 60 -17.90 8.24 -21.30
N SER A 61 -17.67 6.93 -21.49
CA SER A 61 -16.87 6.41 -22.60
C SER A 61 -17.66 6.21 -23.90
N PHE A 62 -18.99 6.33 -23.87
CA PHE A 62 -19.86 6.09 -25.03
C PHE A 62 -20.81 7.29 -25.26
N PRO A 63 -20.33 8.38 -25.90
CA PRO A 63 -21.20 9.51 -26.23
C PRO A 63 -22.27 9.06 -27.24
N GLY A 64 -23.55 9.09 -26.84
CA GLY A 64 -24.70 8.86 -27.72
C GLY A 64 -25.65 7.71 -27.35
N VAL A 65 -25.48 7.03 -26.21
CA VAL A 65 -26.45 6.04 -25.70
C VAL A 65 -27.47 6.69 -24.76
N ASP A 66 -28.29 7.56 -25.31
CA ASP A 66 -29.54 7.93 -24.66
C ASP A 66 -30.50 6.73 -24.84
N SER A 67 -31.08 6.21 -23.76
CA SER A 67 -32.10 5.14 -23.73
C SER A 67 -31.63 3.68 -23.89
N ILE A 68 -30.93 3.16 -22.89
CA ILE A 68 -31.29 1.83 -22.36
C ILE A 68 -31.79 2.09 -20.95
N GLU A 69 -33.05 1.76 -20.70
CA GLU A 69 -33.69 1.86 -19.38
C GLU A 69 -32.79 1.20 -18.34
N HIS A 70 -32.12 2.03 -17.54
CA HIS A 70 -31.26 1.58 -16.47
C HIS A 70 -32.20 1.05 -15.38
N GLU A 71 -32.44 -0.26 -15.39
CA GLU A 71 -33.00 -0.98 -14.25
C GLU A 71 -32.27 -0.47 -13.00
N PRO A 72 -32.98 -0.06 -11.94
CA PRO A 72 -32.34 0.57 -10.79
C PRO A 72 -31.35 -0.44 -10.22
N VAL A 73 -30.06 -0.23 -10.50
CA VAL A 73 -28.97 -0.94 -9.87
C VAL A 73 -29.17 -0.67 -8.39
N HIS A 74 -29.70 -1.68 -7.71
CA HIS A 74 -29.85 -1.68 -6.26
C HIS A 74 -28.55 -1.09 -5.72
N PRO A 75 -28.59 -0.02 -4.91
CA PRO A 75 -27.37 0.42 -4.25
C PRO A 75 -26.90 -0.81 -3.49
N PHE A 76 -25.75 -1.37 -3.90
CA PHE A 76 -25.16 -2.50 -3.24
C PHE A 76 -24.88 -2.02 -1.82
N ALA A 77 -25.83 -2.31 -0.92
CA ALA A 77 -25.81 -1.85 0.45
C ALA A 77 -24.63 -2.55 1.11
N GLY A 78 -23.59 -1.76 1.38
CA GLY A 78 -22.36 -2.27 2.00
C GLY A 78 -21.16 -2.27 1.08
N GLN A 79 -20.90 -1.17 0.36
CA GLN A 79 -19.53 -0.92 -0.08
C GLN A 79 -18.61 -0.94 1.16
N PRO A 80 -17.69 -1.92 1.27
CA PRO A 80 -16.85 -2.01 2.43
C PRO A 80 -15.88 -0.82 2.39
N GLN A 81 -15.98 0.05 3.38
CA GLN A 81 -14.93 1.03 3.62
C GLN A 81 -13.66 0.26 3.96
N PHE A 82 -12.74 0.19 3.00
CA PHE A 82 -11.43 -0.41 3.20
C PHE A 82 -10.61 0.52 4.10
N THR A 83 -10.71 0.33 5.41
CA THR A 83 -9.85 1.02 6.36
C THR A 83 -8.53 0.25 6.47
N CYS A 84 -7.56 0.59 5.63
CA CYS A 84 -6.18 0.18 5.88
C CYS A 84 -5.61 1.09 6.96
N ASN A 85 -5.32 0.54 8.15
CA ASN A 85 -4.64 1.32 9.19
C ASN A 85 -3.16 1.45 8.83
N ASP A 86 -2.65 2.68 8.70
CA ASP A 86 -1.24 2.90 8.40
C ASP A 86 -0.32 2.29 9.48
N LEU A 87 0.82 1.75 9.05
CA LEU A 87 1.83 1.23 9.96
C LEU A 87 2.40 2.37 10.81
N LYS A 88 2.35 2.23 12.15
CA LYS A 88 2.92 3.22 13.09
C LYS A 88 4.42 3.46 12.91
N ARG A 89 5.14 2.50 12.33
CA ARG A 89 6.59 2.56 12.10
C ARG A 89 6.91 1.90 10.76
N PRO A 90 7.87 2.46 10.00
CA PRO A 90 8.29 1.86 8.75
C PRO A 90 8.87 0.46 9.01
N PRO A 91 8.61 -0.49 8.12
CA PRO A 91 9.14 -1.84 8.26
C PRO A 91 10.67 -1.84 8.21
N LYS A 92 11.31 -2.77 8.94
CA LYS A 92 12.77 -2.86 9.01
C LYS A 92 13.41 -3.05 7.63
N TRP A 93 12.76 -3.80 6.74
CA TRP A 93 13.25 -4.08 5.38
C TRP A 93 13.27 -2.84 4.46
N LEU A 94 12.53 -1.78 4.79
CA LEU A 94 12.56 -0.52 4.05
C LEU A 94 13.64 0.44 4.59
N LYS A 95 14.22 0.17 5.76
CA LYS A 95 15.25 1.03 6.34
C LYS A 95 16.54 0.91 5.52
N ARG A 96 17.22 2.04 5.32
CA ARG A 96 18.57 2.10 4.75
C ARG A 96 19.56 2.24 5.90
N PRO A 97 20.23 1.17 6.35
CA PRO A 97 21.16 1.25 7.47
C PRO A 97 22.45 2.00 7.11
N ALA A 98 22.79 2.13 5.83
CA ALA A 98 23.94 2.89 5.38
C ALA A 98 23.67 3.46 3.99
N GLY A 99 24.47 4.45 3.60
CA GLY A 99 24.41 5.03 2.27
C GLY A 99 25.61 5.93 2.01
N ALA A 100 25.88 6.13 0.71
CA ALA A 100 26.89 7.04 0.22
C ALA A 100 26.36 7.75 -1.03
N CYS A 101 26.70 9.02 -1.20
CA CYS A 101 26.43 9.75 -2.43
C CYS A 101 27.54 10.76 -2.72
N PHE A 102 27.80 11.01 -4.01
CA PHE A 102 28.65 12.10 -4.45
C PHE A 102 27.82 13.37 -4.63
N GLY A 103 28.35 14.48 -4.13
CA GLY A 103 27.81 15.82 -4.31
C GLY A 103 28.79 16.71 -5.08
N PHE A 104 28.31 17.89 -5.46
CA PHE A 104 29.10 18.89 -6.17
C PHE A 104 30.40 19.25 -5.41
N GLY A 105 31.46 19.53 -6.18
CA GLY A 105 32.77 19.93 -5.64
C GLY A 105 33.58 18.76 -5.08
N GLY A 106 33.39 17.53 -5.58
CA GLY A 106 34.16 16.36 -5.16
C GLY A 106 33.82 15.87 -3.76
N LYS A 107 32.60 16.13 -3.26
CA LYS A 107 32.22 15.72 -1.90
C LYS A 107 31.61 14.32 -1.88
N LEU A 108 32.10 13.47 -1.00
CA LEU A 108 31.49 12.18 -0.69
C LEU A 108 30.77 12.28 0.66
N VAL A 109 29.46 12.11 0.64
CA VAL A 109 28.60 12.10 1.83
C VAL A 109 28.31 10.64 2.18
N THR A 110 28.55 10.25 3.43
CA THR A 110 28.27 8.89 3.92
C THR A 110 27.55 8.90 5.26
N PHE A 111 26.78 7.85 5.51
CA PHE A 111 26.21 7.56 6.82
C PHE A 111 26.13 6.05 7.04
N ASN A 112 26.05 5.65 8.30
CA ASN A 112 25.83 4.26 8.71
C ASN A 112 24.85 4.20 9.89
N GLY A 113 24.46 2.99 10.28
CA GLY A 113 23.44 2.75 11.29
C GLY A 113 23.97 2.79 12.72
N THR A 114 25.29 2.96 12.91
CA THR A 114 25.92 2.98 14.24
C THR A 114 25.97 4.37 14.85
N SER A 115 25.81 5.42 14.04
CA SER A 115 25.75 6.81 14.49
C SER A 115 24.63 7.60 13.80
N ARG A 116 24.20 8.70 14.42
CA ARG A 116 23.30 9.69 13.79
C ARG A 116 24.07 10.80 13.06
N THR A 117 25.37 10.64 12.91
CA THR A 117 26.25 11.58 12.22
C THR A 117 26.34 11.24 10.74
N VAL A 118 26.35 12.28 9.91
CA VAL A 118 26.70 12.19 8.49
C VAL A 118 28.14 12.65 8.33
N THR A 119 28.95 11.86 7.64
CA THR A 119 30.34 12.20 7.34
C THR A 119 30.42 12.78 5.94
N VAL A 120 31.16 13.88 5.80
CA VAL A 120 31.41 14.53 4.50
C VAL A 120 32.91 14.60 4.29
N ASN A 121 33.38 13.92 3.25
CA ASN A 121 34.79 13.88 2.88
C ASN A 121 35.00 14.63 1.56
N GLN A 122 36.09 15.37 1.45
CA GLN A 122 36.58 15.87 0.16
C GLN A 122 37.31 14.73 -0.55
N VAL A 123 36.84 14.36 -1.72
CA VAL A 123 37.45 13.37 -2.60
C VAL A 123 38.14 14.13 -3.73
N VAL A 124 39.43 13.87 -3.90
CA VAL A 124 40.16 14.33 -5.07
C VAL A 124 39.90 13.33 -6.17
N THR A 125 39.14 13.73 -7.18
CA THR A 125 39.09 13.05 -8.49
C THR A 125 40.07 13.70 -9.43
#